data_AF-A0A1H7D0N4-F1
#
_entry.id   AF-A0A1H7D0N4-F1
#
_cell.length_a   1.000
_cell.length_b   1.000
_cell.length_c   1.000
_cell.angle_alpha   90.00
_cell.angle_beta   90.00
_cell.angle_gamma   90.00
#
_symmetry.space_group_name_H-M   'P 1'
#
loop_
_entity.id
_entity.type
_entity.pdbx_description
1 polymer ?
#
loop_
_entity_poly.entity_id
_entity_poly.type
_entity_poly.pdbx_seq_one_letter_code
_entity_poly.pdbx_strand_id
1 'polypeptide(L)'
;MTPMGKAGAALVVGVAAALLLAAAASAIHGAGRMQERAAWQQKEARRAAQIASDMQAEYERGRAASGRYQLGASALQASYLSLEGPTHELRRRIALVLPPAGRVRHDSPVPHAVPQAVPDAAEPHDAGGGPHRLSLAAVWMWNSALAGTDVPAGACGLADTSGEACAADAGLTVEDAWTNHDINAKSCAADRLRHRALIEFLTERPTP
;
A
#
# COMPACT_ATOMS: atom_id res chain seq x y z
N MET A 1 49.30 74.30 17.97
CA MET A 1 48.43 73.10 17.81
C MET A 1 47.28 73.49 16.91
N THR A 2 47.35 73.11 15.63
CA THR A 2 46.46 73.60 14.58
C THR A 2 45.08 72.94 14.66
N PRO A 3 43.99 73.69 14.40
CA PRO A 3 42.61 73.17 14.45
C PRO A 3 42.34 72.02 13.46
N MET A 4 43.15 71.88 12.41
CA MET A 4 43.06 70.78 11.43
C MET A 4 43.34 69.39 12.03
N GLY A 5 44.21 69.27 13.04
CA GLY A 5 44.52 67.97 13.66
C GLY A 5 43.36 67.40 14.50
N LYS A 6 42.54 68.29 15.09
CA LYS A 6 41.37 67.89 15.88
C LYS A 6 40.21 67.44 15.00
N ALA A 7 40.04 68.05 13.82
CA ALA A 7 39.03 67.66 12.86
C ALA A 7 39.30 66.27 12.24
N GLY A 8 40.56 65.95 11.93
CA GLY A 8 40.97 64.63 11.45
C GLY A 8 40.76 63.52 12.50
N ALA A 9 41.12 63.79 13.76
CA ALA A 9 40.90 62.85 14.86
C ALA A 9 39.40 62.58 15.12
N ALA A 10 38.55 63.62 15.06
CA ALA A 10 37.10 63.47 15.21
C ALA A 10 36.48 62.64 14.07
N LEU A 11 36.96 62.79 12.83
CA LEU A 11 36.49 62.01 11.69
C LEU A 11 36.86 60.52 11.81
N VAL A 12 38.10 60.21 12.23
CA VAL A 12 38.56 58.83 12.45
C VAL A 12 37.77 58.16 13.58
N VAL A 13 37.54 58.87 14.69
CA VAL A 13 36.71 58.34 15.80
C VAL A 13 35.26 58.12 15.36
N GLY A 14 34.70 59.04 14.57
CA GLY A 14 33.35 58.88 14.01
C GLY A 14 33.20 57.68 13.08
N VAL A 15 34.18 57.46 12.19
CA VAL A 15 34.19 56.29 11.29
C VAL A 15 34.37 54.99 12.07
N ALA A 16 35.27 54.97 13.07
CA ALA A 16 35.47 53.79 13.91
C ALA A 16 34.20 53.44 14.71
N ALA A 17 33.51 54.43 15.28
CA ALA A 17 32.24 54.24 15.97
C ALA A 17 31.14 53.72 15.02
N ALA A 18 31.04 54.26 13.81
CA ALA A 18 30.08 53.80 12.81
C ALA A 18 30.33 52.35 12.38
N LEU A 19 31.60 51.96 12.19
CA LEU A 19 31.98 50.58 11.85
C LEU A 19 31.67 49.60 12.99
N LEU A 20 31.91 49.99 14.25
CA LEU A 20 31.58 49.19 15.42
C LEU A 20 30.06 48.97 15.54
N LEU A 21 29.26 50.02 15.32
CA LEU A 21 27.80 49.92 15.31
C LEU A 21 27.28 49.03 14.18
N ALA A 22 27.84 49.15 12.97
CA ALA A 22 27.49 48.30 11.84
C ALA A 22 27.85 46.82 12.09
N ALA A 23 29.03 46.55 12.68
CA ALA A 23 29.44 45.21 13.06
C ALA A 23 28.53 44.60 14.12
N ALA A 24 28.16 45.37 15.16
CA ALA A 24 27.23 44.95 16.20
C ALA A 24 25.84 44.65 15.63
N ALA A 25 25.31 45.51 14.76
CA ALA A 25 24.02 45.30 14.11
C ALA A 25 24.03 44.05 13.21
N SER A 26 25.09 43.83 12.45
CA SER A 26 25.27 42.63 11.62
C SER A 26 25.34 41.35 12.46
N ALA A 27 26.06 41.39 13.58
CA ALA A 27 26.15 40.25 14.50
C ALA A 27 24.79 39.90 15.14
N ILE A 28 24.04 40.89 15.60
CA ILE A 28 22.68 40.70 16.17
C ILE A 28 21.74 40.13 15.11
N HIS A 29 21.75 40.70 13.91
CA HIS A 29 20.91 40.23 12.81
C HIS A 29 21.28 38.79 12.36
N GLY A 30 22.57 38.48 12.32
CA GLY A 30 23.08 37.13 12.07
C GLY A 30 22.63 36.12 13.13
N ALA A 31 22.73 36.49 14.41
CA ALA A 31 22.30 35.64 15.52
C ALA A 31 20.79 35.36 15.48
N GLY A 32 19.95 36.36 15.18
CA GLY A 32 18.51 36.19 15.02
C GLY A 32 18.15 35.18 13.91
N ARG A 33 18.74 35.34 12.72
CA ARG A 33 18.53 34.39 11.60
C ARG A 33 18.99 32.98 11.92
N MET A 34 20.07 32.82 12.69
CA MET A 34 20.55 31.50 13.12
C MET A 34 19.57 30.83 14.10
N GLN A 35 18.99 31.60 15.03
CA GLN A 35 17.96 31.08 15.96
C GLN A 35 16.69 30.66 15.22
N GLU A 36 16.21 31.47 14.27
CA GLU A 36 15.04 31.13 13.45
C GLU A 36 15.27 29.86 12.63
N ARG A 37 16.45 29.73 12.01
CA ARG A 37 16.82 28.51 11.27
C ARG A 37 16.93 27.29 12.17
N ALA A 38 17.53 27.43 13.35
CA ALA A 38 17.63 26.34 14.31
C ALA A 38 16.24 25.90 14.79
N ALA A 39 15.34 26.85 15.08
CA ALA A 39 13.96 26.57 15.46
C ALA A 39 13.19 25.89 14.33
N TRP A 40 13.38 26.33 13.09
CA TRP A 40 12.78 25.70 11.91
C TRP A 40 13.30 24.28 11.69
N GLN A 41 14.62 24.07 11.75
CA GLN A 41 15.23 22.75 11.62
C GLN A 41 14.76 21.79 12.71
N GLN A 42 14.63 22.25 13.95
CA GLN A 42 14.09 21.42 15.04
C GLN A 42 12.62 21.05 14.79
N LYS A 43 11.79 21.98 14.29
CA LYS A 43 10.40 21.67 13.93
C LYS A 43 10.33 20.63 12.81
N GLU A 44 11.15 20.78 11.78
CA GLU A 44 11.18 19.85 10.65
C GLU A 44 11.68 18.47 11.08
N ALA A 45 12.73 18.40 11.90
CA ALA A 45 13.23 17.16 12.47
C ALA A 45 12.18 16.43 13.33
N ARG A 46 11.42 17.18 14.15
CA ARG A 46 10.30 16.61 14.93
C ARG A 46 9.19 16.10 14.01
N ARG A 47 8.84 16.82 12.96
CA ARG A 47 7.82 16.41 11.99
C ARG A 47 8.24 15.14 11.24
N ALA A 48 9.48 15.08 10.78
CA ALA A 48 10.04 13.90 10.12
C ALA A 48 10.07 12.69 11.06
N ALA A 49 10.47 12.88 12.32
CA ALA A 49 10.44 11.83 13.34
C ALA A 49 9.02 11.31 13.60
N GLN A 50 8.02 12.21 13.67
CA GLN A 50 6.62 11.82 13.85
C GLN A 50 6.11 11.01 12.66
N ILE A 51 6.38 11.45 11.43
CA ILE A 51 5.98 10.71 10.22
C ILE A 51 6.62 9.32 10.21
N ALA A 52 7.91 9.22 10.55
CA ALA A 52 8.61 7.95 10.62
C ALA A 52 8.00 7.02 11.69
N SER A 53 7.66 7.54 12.88
CA SER A 53 7.00 6.74 13.92
C SER A 53 5.60 6.30 13.52
N ASP A 54 4.83 7.16 12.85
CA ASP A 54 3.48 6.84 12.40
C ASP A 54 3.51 5.74 11.33
N MET A 55 4.45 5.84 10.38
CA MET A 55 4.68 4.80 9.38
C MET A 55 5.09 3.47 10.03
N GLN A 56 6.03 3.49 10.99
CA GLN A 56 6.44 2.28 11.69
C GLN A 56 5.27 1.62 12.44
N ALA A 57 4.42 2.41 13.09
CA ALA A 57 3.23 1.90 13.76
C ALA A 57 2.25 1.24 12.78
N GLU A 58 2.08 1.79 11.57
CA GLU A 58 1.28 1.15 10.51
C GLU A 58 1.90 -0.16 10.02
N TYR A 59 3.22 -0.21 9.82
CA TYR A 59 3.92 -1.44 9.45
C TYR A 59 3.74 -2.54 10.51
N GLU A 60 3.86 -2.19 11.79
CA GLU A 60 3.67 -3.15 12.89
C GLU A 60 2.22 -3.62 12.97
N ARG A 61 1.24 -2.72 12.79
CA ARG A 61 -0.19 -3.09 12.69
C ARG A 61 -0.44 -4.05 11.54
N GLY A 62 0.11 -3.78 10.37
CA GLY A 62 0.03 -4.63 9.18
C GLY A 62 0.63 -6.02 9.46
N ARG A 63 1.84 -6.08 10.01
CA ARG A 63 2.51 -7.34 10.36
C ARG A 63 1.70 -8.18 11.35
N ALA A 64 1.13 -7.54 12.38
CA ALA A 64 0.28 -8.22 13.36
C ALA A 64 -1.04 -8.73 12.75
N ALA A 65 -1.64 -7.98 11.83
CA ALA A 65 -2.81 -8.43 11.08
C ALA A 65 -2.48 -9.66 10.20
N SER A 66 -1.36 -9.62 9.45
CA SER A 66 -0.91 -10.74 8.63
C SER A 66 -0.62 -12.00 9.45
N GLY A 67 0.04 -11.87 10.59
CA GLY A 67 0.30 -13.01 11.50
C GLY A 67 -0.99 -13.65 12.00
N ARG A 68 -1.98 -12.84 12.40
CA ARG A 68 -3.32 -13.35 12.80
C ARG A 68 -4.03 -14.04 11.65
N TYR A 69 -3.93 -13.52 10.43
CA TYR A 69 -4.51 -14.13 9.25
C TYR A 69 -3.91 -15.53 8.98
N GLN A 70 -2.59 -15.67 9.01
CA GLN A 70 -1.90 -16.95 8.77
C GLN A 70 -2.30 -18.02 9.79
N LEU A 71 -2.38 -17.67 11.08
CA LEU A 71 -2.85 -18.57 12.13
C LEU A 71 -4.32 -18.96 11.93
N GLY A 72 -5.16 -18.02 11.53
CA GLY A 72 -6.56 -18.30 11.21
C GLY A 72 -6.71 -19.22 9.98
N ALA A 73 -5.88 -19.04 8.96
CA ALA A 73 -5.89 -19.86 7.75
C ALA A 73 -5.48 -21.31 8.05
N SER A 74 -4.43 -21.53 8.85
CA SER A 74 -4.01 -22.89 9.24
C SER A 74 -5.05 -23.60 10.10
N ALA A 75 -5.68 -22.89 11.05
CA ALA A 75 -6.78 -23.44 11.85
C ALA A 75 -8.01 -23.80 11.01
N LEU A 76 -8.34 -22.96 10.01
CA LEU A 76 -9.41 -23.26 9.05
C LEU A 76 -9.08 -24.49 8.21
N GLN A 77 -7.84 -24.61 7.71
CA GLN A 77 -7.41 -25.78 6.95
C GLN A 77 -7.49 -27.08 7.78
N ALA A 78 -7.06 -27.05 9.05
CA ALA A 78 -7.22 -28.18 9.95
C ALA A 78 -8.70 -28.56 10.17
N SER A 79 -9.59 -27.56 10.21
CA SER A 79 -11.04 -27.78 10.33
C SER A 79 -11.62 -28.41 9.05
N TYR A 80 -11.16 -28.04 7.85
CA TYR A 80 -11.59 -28.68 6.61
C TYR A 80 -11.20 -30.16 6.57
N LEU A 81 -9.97 -30.49 6.97
CA LEU A 81 -9.49 -31.87 7.02
C LEU A 81 -10.29 -32.73 8.02
N SER A 82 -10.76 -32.15 9.14
CA SER A 82 -11.59 -32.89 10.10
C SER A 82 -13.01 -33.16 9.61
N LEU A 83 -13.54 -32.33 8.70
CA LEU A 83 -14.88 -32.47 8.11
C LEU A 83 -14.93 -33.42 6.92
N GLU A 84 -13.78 -33.82 6.36
CA GLU A 84 -13.71 -34.68 5.18
C GLU A 84 -14.35 -36.06 5.43
N GLY A 85 -14.06 -36.67 6.58
CA GLY A 85 -14.63 -37.95 7.00
C GLY A 85 -16.17 -37.93 7.11
N PRO A 86 -16.75 -37.03 7.94
CA PRO A 86 -18.20 -36.85 8.05
C PRO A 86 -18.88 -36.55 6.70
N THR A 87 -18.26 -35.73 5.86
CA THR A 87 -18.80 -35.40 4.52
C THR A 87 -18.83 -36.63 3.61
N HIS A 88 -17.77 -37.42 3.60
CA HIS A 88 -17.69 -38.65 2.81
C HIS A 88 -18.68 -39.73 3.31
N GLU A 89 -18.92 -39.78 4.61
CA GLU A 89 -19.96 -40.64 5.18
C GLU A 89 -21.37 -40.20 4.78
N LEU A 90 -21.68 -38.90 4.85
CA LEU A 90 -22.97 -38.37 4.44
C LEU A 90 -23.25 -38.65 2.95
N ARG A 91 -22.27 -38.43 2.08
CA ARG A 91 -22.37 -38.74 0.65
C ARG A 91 -22.63 -40.23 0.36
N ARG A 92 -22.16 -41.14 1.23
CA ARG A 92 -22.44 -42.58 1.11
C ARG A 92 -23.85 -42.94 1.54
N ARG A 93 -24.43 -42.21 2.51
CA ARG A 93 -25.76 -42.49 3.07
C ARG A 93 -26.89 -41.80 2.30
N ILE A 94 -26.61 -40.63 1.73
CA ILE A 94 -27.59 -39.82 1.01
C ILE A 94 -27.15 -39.67 -0.44
N ALA A 95 -27.89 -40.31 -1.36
CA ALA A 95 -27.81 -39.96 -2.77
C ALA A 95 -28.38 -38.55 -2.92
N LEU A 96 -27.51 -37.54 -2.98
CA LEU A 96 -27.91 -36.18 -3.29
C LEU A 96 -28.51 -36.17 -4.70
N VAL A 97 -29.85 -36.25 -4.77
CA VAL A 97 -30.61 -35.89 -5.96
C VAL A 97 -30.46 -34.39 -6.10
N LEU A 98 -29.41 -33.96 -6.82
CA LEU A 98 -29.37 -32.58 -7.27
C LEU A 98 -30.59 -32.38 -8.16
N PRO A 99 -31.46 -31.40 -7.89
CA PRO A 99 -32.42 -30.99 -8.91
C PRO A 99 -31.61 -30.69 -10.18
N PRO A 100 -32.08 -31.13 -11.37
CA PRO A 100 -31.35 -30.87 -12.60
C PRO A 100 -31.08 -29.37 -12.62
N ALA A 101 -29.80 -29.00 -12.74
CA ALA A 101 -29.39 -27.61 -12.78
C ALA A 101 -30.29 -26.93 -13.81
N GLY A 102 -31.25 -26.13 -13.32
CA GLY A 102 -31.96 -25.21 -14.18
C GLY A 102 -30.85 -24.46 -14.88
N ARG A 103 -30.84 -24.47 -16.21
CA ARG A 103 -29.84 -23.76 -17.01
C ARG A 103 -29.91 -22.30 -16.58
N VAL A 104 -29.12 -21.93 -15.58
CA VAL A 104 -28.66 -20.58 -15.41
C VAL A 104 -27.91 -20.38 -16.69
N ARG A 105 -28.49 -19.56 -17.56
CA ARG A 105 -27.78 -18.98 -18.67
C ARG A 105 -26.59 -18.28 -18.03
N HIS A 106 -25.46 -18.98 -17.95
CA HIS A 106 -24.20 -18.32 -18.13
C HIS A 106 -24.35 -17.69 -19.51
N ASP A 107 -24.82 -16.45 -19.54
CA ASP A 107 -24.08 -15.51 -20.35
C ASP A 107 -22.68 -15.67 -19.81
N SER A 108 -21.89 -16.48 -20.53
CA SER A 108 -20.45 -16.43 -20.41
C SER A 108 -20.15 -14.94 -20.31
N PRO A 109 -19.37 -14.47 -19.32
CA PRO A 109 -18.66 -13.25 -19.59
C PRO A 109 -17.97 -13.57 -20.91
N VAL A 110 -18.44 -12.95 -21.98
CA VAL A 110 -17.67 -12.82 -23.20
C VAL A 110 -16.30 -12.52 -22.65
N PRO A 111 -15.26 -13.34 -22.92
CA PRO A 111 -13.93 -12.91 -22.58
C PRO A 111 -13.87 -11.56 -23.26
N HIS A 112 -13.89 -10.49 -22.46
CA HIS A 112 -13.50 -9.20 -22.95
C HIS A 112 -12.06 -9.52 -23.30
N ALA A 113 -11.87 -9.87 -24.58
CA ALA A 113 -10.65 -9.70 -25.27
C ALA A 113 -10.29 -8.30 -24.87
N VAL A 114 -9.41 -8.21 -23.88
CA VAL A 114 -8.65 -7.01 -23.61
C VAL A 114 -8.25 -6.60 -25.01
N PRO A 115 -8.71 -5.45 -25.52
CA PRO A 115 -8.28 -5.01 -26.82
C PRO A 115 -6.77 -5.19 -26.80
N GLN A 116 -6.23 -5.99 -27.73
CA GLN A 116 -4.80 -5.97 -27.95
C GLN A 116 -4.50 -4.55 -28.41
N ALA A 117 -4.30 -3.68 -27.42
CA ALA A 117 -3.69 -2.40 -27.61
C ALA A 117 -2.29 -2.77 -28.10
N VAL A 118 -2.12 -2.59 -29.40
CA VAL A 118 -0.83 -2.42 -30.04
C VAL A 118 0.07 -1.68 -29.06
N PRO A 119 1.29 -2.17 -28.79
CA PRO A 119 2.15 -1.54 -27.81
C PRO A 119 2.58 -0.19 -28.36
N ASP A 120 1.82 0.86 -28.04
CA ASP A 120 2.40 2.18 -27.97
C ASP A 120 3.38 2.12 -26.80
N ALA A 121 4.65 2.13 -27.15
CA ALA A 121 5.75 2.35 -26.22
C ALA A 121 5.43 3.62 -25.42
N ALA A 122 4.87 3.43 -24.23
CA ALA A 122 4.63 4.52 -23.32
C ALA A 122 6.00 5.00 -22.81
N GLU A 123 6.39 6.18 -23.27
CA GLU A 123 7.54 6.91 -22.75
C GLU A 123 7.46 7.01 -21.22
N PRO A 124 8.62 7.05 -20.53
CA PRO A 124 8.67 7.11 -19.07
C PRO A 124 7.90 8.33 -18.58
N HIS A 125 6.72 8.09 -18.01
CA HIS A 125 5.91 9.17 -17.46
C HIS A 125 6.57 9.72 -16.21
N ASP A 126 6.86 11.01 -16.30
CA ASP A 126 7.24 11.91 -15.22
C ASP A 126 6.38 11.69 -13.95
N ALA A 127 7.02 11.89 -12.80
CA ALA A 127 6.43 11.90 -11.47
C ALA A 127 5.47 13.10 -11.28
N GLY A 128 4.36 13.11 -12.02
CA GLY A 128 3.36 14.17 -12.03
C GLY A 128 1.95 13.65 -11.76
N GLY A 129 1.50 13.73 -10.51
CA GLY A 129 0.12 13.96 -10.07
C GLY A 129 -1.05 13.09 -10.58
N GLY A 130 -0.83 12.08 -11.42
CA GLY A 130 -1.86 11.15 -11.89
C GLY A 130 -2.13 10.02 -10.88
N PRO A 131 -3.28 9.32 -10.98
CA PRO A 131 -3.56 8.17 -10.12
C PRO A 131 -2.49 7.10 -10.33
N HIS A 132 -1.92 6.59 -9.24
CA HIS A 132 -0.88 5.57 -9.28
C HIS A 132 -1.43 4.29 -9.92
N ARG A 133 -0.91 3.95 -11.10
CA ARG A 133 -1.30 2.75 -11.85
C ARG A 133 -0.40 1.58 -11.50
N LEU A 134 -0.95 0.38 -11.59
CA LEU A 134 -0.26 -0.87 -11.32
C LEU A 134 0.37 -1.41 -12.60
N SER A 135 1.62 -1.85 -12.50
CA SER A 135 2.26 -2.62 -13.57
C SER A 135 1.78 -4.07 -13.58
N LEU A 136 1.97 -4.77 -14.69
CA LEU A 136 1.71 -6.20 -14.79
C LEU A 136 2.55 -6.99 -13.77
N ALA A 137 3.77 -6.55 -13.42
CA ALA A 137 4.56 -7.16 -12.34
C ALA A 137 3.85 -7.07 -10.98
N ALA A 138 3.29 -5.90 -10.66
CA ALA A 138 2.59 -5.69 -9.40
C ALA A 138 1.33 -6.56 -9.31
N VAL A 139 0.58 -6.66 -10.41
CA VAL A 139 -0.60 -7.53 -10.49
C VAL A 139 -0.22 -9.01 -10.43
N TRP A 140 0.85 -9.43 -11.10
CA TRP A 140 1.38 -10.79 -11.00
C TRP A 140 1.74 -11.13 -9.56
N MET A 141 2.56 -10.29 -8.90
CA MET A 141 2.95 -10.50 -7.51
C MET A 141 1.72 -10.63 -6.59
N TRP A 142 0.72 -9.77 -6.79
CA TRP A 142 -0.50 -9.81 -5.98
C TRP A 142 -1.33 -11.07 -6.21
N ASN A 143 -1.59 -11.44 -7.46
CA ASN A 143 -2.32 -12.66 -7.80
C ASN A 143 -1.61 -13.90 -7.28
N SER A 144 -0.29 -13.94 -7.41
CA SER A 144 0.51 -15.07 -6.93
C SER A 144 0.48 -15.19 -5.41
N ALA A 145 0.55 -14.06 -4.70
CA ALA A 145 0.42 -14.04 -3.24
C ALA A 145 -0.95 -14.54 -2.77
N LEU A 146 -2.02 -14.22 -3.50
CA LEU A 146 -3.38 -14.69 -3.18
C LEU A 146 -3.59 -16.18 -3.49
N ALA A 147 -3.05 -16.66 -4.61
CA ALA A 147 -3.19 -18.05 -5.01
C ALA A 147 -2.23 -19.00 -4.28
N GLY A 148 -1.14 -18.47 -3.68
CA GLY A 148 -0.08 -19.28 -3.10
C GLY A 148 0.78 -20.02 -4.15
N THR A 149 0.66 -19.63 -5.41
CA THR A 149 1.38 -20.18 -6.56
C THR A 149 1.54 -19.08 -7.62
N ASP A 150 2.43 -19.23 -8.58
CA ASP A 150 2.64 -18.20 -9.60
C ASP A 150 1.42 -18.08 -10.52
N VAL A 151 0.79 -16.90 -10.53
CA VAL A 151 -0.37 -16.58 -11.38
C VAL A 151 -0.05 -15.37 -12.24
N PRO A 152 0.45 -15.59 -13.48
CA PRO A 152 0.90 -14.53 -14.36
C PRO A 152 -0.15 -13.45 -14.65
N ALA A 153 0.31 -12.25 -14.98
CA ALA A 153 -0.54 -11.13 -15.38
C ALA A 153 -0.18 -10.67 -16.80
N GLY A 154 -1.08 -10.95 -17.75
CA GLY A 154 -0.83 -10.67 -19.17
C GLY A 154 0.39 -11.46 -19.69
N ALA A 155 1.33 -10.77 -20.34
CA ALA A 155 2.57 -11.37 -20.81
C ALA A 155 3.59 -11.63 -19.68
N CYS A 156 3.53 -10.83 -18.60
CA CYS A 156 4.45 -10.91 -17.47
C CYS A 156 4.22 -12.19 -16.65
N GLY A 157 5.24 -13.05 -16.59
CA GLY A 157 5.24 -14.31 -15.85
C GLY A 157 4.70 -15.52 -16.61
N LEU A 158 4.00 -15.34 -17.74
CA LEU A 158 3.43 -16.43 -18.54
C LEU A 158 4.32 -16.81 -19.72
N ALA A 159 4.81 -15.81 -20.45
CA ALA A 159 5.62 -15.97 -21.66
C ALA A 159 6.91 -15.15 -21.62
N ASP A 160 6.93 -14.05 -20.84
CA ASP A 160 8.07 -13.16 -20.73
C ASP A 160 8.19 -12.63 -19.29
N THR A 161 9.42 -12.59 -18.76
CA THR A 161 9.76 -12.00 -17.45
C THR A 161 10.67 -10.78 -17.60
N SER A 162 10.83 -10.29 -18.83
CA SER A 162 11.58 -9.08 -19.14
C SER A 162 11.01 -7.88 -18.38
N GLY A 163 11.92 -6.93 -18.08
CA GLY A 163 11.53 -5.68 -17.43
C GLY A 163 10.47 -4.92 -18.22
N GLU A 164 10.48 -4.99 -19.55
CA GLU A 164 9.51 -4.33 -20.43
C GLU A 164 8.11 -4.94 -20.32
N ALA A 165 7.99 -6.27 -20.48
CA ALA A 165 6.70 -6.96 -20.35
C ALA A 165 6.08 -6.80 -18.96
N CYS A 166 6.92 -6.75 -17.93
CA CYS A 166 6.49 -6.62 -16.55
C CYS A 166 6.27 -5.17 -16.09
N ALA A 167 6.89 -4.19 -16.73
CA ALA A 167 6.63 -2.76 -16.48
C ALA A 167 5.37 -2.23 -17.16
N ALA A 168 4.83 -2.96 -18.15
CA ALA A 168 3.61 -2.57 -18.86
C ALA A 168 2.45 -2.30 -17.88
N ASP A 169 1.66 -1.29 -18.21
CA ASP A 169 0.50 -0.88 -17.42
C ASP A 169 -0.58 -1.98 -17.44
N ALA A 170 -1.03 -2.39 -16.25
CA ALA A 170 -2.08 -3.39 -16.10
C ALA A 170 -3.49 -2.81 -16.33
N GLY A 171 -3.60 -1.49 -16.50
CA GLY A 171 -4.86 -0.80 -16.66
C GLY A 171 -5.57 -0.51 -15.34
N LEU A 172 -5.01 -0.94 -14.20
CA LEU A 172 -5.60 -0.83 -12.87
C LEU A 172 -4.91 0.25 -12.03
N THR A 173 -5.68 0.93 -11.20
CA THR A 173 -5.16 1.85 -10.18
C THR A 173 -5.04 1.16 -8.82
N VAL A 174 -4.34 1.80 -7.88
CA VAL A 174 -4.28 1.36 -6.47
C VAL A 174 -5.68 1.37 -5.84
N GLU A 175 -6.53 2.35 -6.16
CA GLU A 175 -7.92 2.41 -5.70
C GLU A 175 -8.77 1.25 -6.23
N ASP A 176 -8.57 0.83 -7.48
CA ASP A 176 -9.24 -0.35 -8.05
C ASP A 176 -8.85 -1.61 -7.29
N ALA A 177 -7.56 -1.73 -6.94
CA ALA A 177 -7.04 -2.85 -6.16
C ALA A 177 -7.68 -2.91 -4.77
N TRP A 178 -7.76 -1.78 -4.07
CA TRP A 178 -8.41 -1.73 -2.76
C TRP A 178 -9.89 -2.05 -2.82
N THR A 179 -10.60 -1.56 -3.84
CA THR A 179 -12.02 -1.86 -4.06
C THR A 179 -12.23 -3.35 -4.30
N ASN A 180 -11.38 -3.97 -5.12
CA ASN A 180 -11.41 -5.42 -5.34
C ASN A 180 -11.17 -6.19 -4.02
N HIS A 181 -10.24 -5.72 -3.19
CA HIS A 181 -9.98 -6.32 -1.88
C HIS A 181 -11.18 -6.24 -0.93
N ASP A 182 -11.89 -5.11 -0.90
CA ASP A 182 -13.11 -4.97 -0.09
C ASP A 182 -14.22 -5.92 -0.56
N ILE A 183 -14.44 -6.02 -1.88
CA ILE A 183 -15.45 -6.94 -2.45
C ILE A 183 -15.09 -8.40 -2.11
N ASN A 184 -13.82 -8.79 -2.26
CA ASN A 184 -13.37 -10.14 -1.92
C ASN A 184 -13.47 -10.41 -0.42
N ALA A 185 -13.18 -9.43 0.44
CA ALA A 185 -13.33 -9.59 1.88
C ALA A 185 -14.80 -9.84 2.27
N LYS A 186 -15.74 -9.10 1.64
CA LYS A 186 -17.18 -9.29 1.85
C LYS A 186 -17.67 -10.66 1.39
N SER A 187 -17.24 -11.12 0.21
CA SER A 187 -17.61 -12.45 -0.29
C SER A 187 -17.05 -13.56 0.61
N CYS A 188 -15.80 -13.45 1.05
CA CYS A 188 -15.20 -14.38 2.01
C CYS A 188 -15.93 -14.39 3.36
N ALA A 189 -16.39 -13.24 3.87
CA ALA A 189 -17.16 -13.19 5.11
C ALA A 189 -18.51 -13.91 4.98
N ALA A 190 -19.22 -13.70 3.87
CA ALA A 190 -20.46 -14.42 3.57
C ALA A 190 -20.22 -15.94 3.43
N ASP A 191 -19.13 -16.35 2.77
CA ASP A 191 -18.75 -17.76 2.67
C ASP A 191 -18.43 -18.39 4.01
N ARG A 192 -17.74 -17.69 4.91
CA ARG A 192 -17.49 -18.19 6.28
C ARG A 192 -18.78 -18.42 7.06
N LEU A 193 -19.78 -17.56 6.89
CA LEU A 193 -21.10 -17.75 7.51
C LEU A 193 -21.81 -18.97 6.93
N ARG A 194 -21.86 -19.11 5.60
CA ARG A 194 -22.43 -20.28 4.92
C ARG A 194 -21.73 -21.57 5.35
N HIS A 195 -20.41 -21.54 5.43
CA HIS A 195 -19.61 -22.69 5.84
C HIS A 195 -19.87 -23.09 7.29
N ARG A 196 -19.96 -22.12 8.21
CA ARG A 196 -20.34 -22.40 9.61
C ARG A 196 -21.72 -23.07 9.70
N ALA A 197 -22.72 -22.56 8.98
CA ALA A 197 -24.05 -23.16 8.94
C ALA A 197 -24.03 -24.60 8.40
N LEU A 198 -23.18 -24.89 7.40
CA LEU A 198 -22.98 -26.25 6.90
C LEU A 198 -22.35 -27.16 7.96
N ILE A 199 -21.34 -26.68 8.70
CA ILE A 199 -20.74 -27.45 9.80
C ILE A 199 -21.78 -27.77 10.86
N GLU A 200 -22.55 -26.78 11.31
CA GLU A 200 -23.63 -26.97 12.28
C GLU A 200 -24.61 -28.05 11.79
N PHE A 201 -25.11 -27.95 10.56
CA PHE A 201 -25.97 -28.96 9.96
C PHE A 201 -25.35 -30.37 9.91
N LEU A 202 -24.06 -30.48 9.56
CA LEU A 202 -23.36 -31.77 9.48
C LEU A 202 -23.07 -32.37 10.87
N THR A 203 -22.98 -31.55 11.91
CA THR A 203 -22.58 -31.96 13.26
C THR A 203 -23.77 -32.15 14.21
N GLU A 204 -24.91 -31.51 13.93
CA GLU A 204 -26.19 -31.83 14.54
C GLU A 204 -26.59 -33.26 14.11
N ARG A 205 -26.26 -34.23 14.96
CA ARG A 205 -26.76 -35.61 14.80
C ARG A 205 -28.28 -35.57 14.94
N PRO A 206 -29.05 -36.11 13.99
CA PRO A 206 -30.46 -36.37 14.22
C PRO A 206 -30.56 -37.30 15.44
N THR A 207 -31.23 -36.83 16.48
CA THR A 207 -31.65 -37.72 17.57
C THR A 207 -32.70 -38.66 16.99
N PRO A 208 -32.59 -39.99 17.22
CA PRO A 208 -33.57 -40.96 16.73
C PRO A 208 -34.94 -40.76 17.37
#